data_AF-A0A7V9LUP8-F1
#
_entry.id   AF-A0A7V9LUP8-F1
#
_cell.length_a   1.000
_cell.length_b   1.000
_cell.length_c   1.000
_cell.angle_alpha   90.00
_cell.angle_beta   90.00
_cell.angle_gamma   90.00
#
_symmetry.space_group_name_H-M   'P 1'
#
loop_
_entity.id
_entity.type
_entity.pdbx_description
1 polymer ?
#
loop_
_entity_poly.entity_id
_entity_poly.type
_entity_poly.pdbx_seq_one_letter_code
_entity_poly.pdbx_strand_id
1 'polypeptide(L)'
;MVAVVAEENGAPRPVRLAGLVAAVEGAGVLIATGVLGVATALDRPDSYGRALFAVVIGLVAGLLLLRIARGVARVQGWARAPVVVAQALLAPVGYTLAVTAEMPPYGVPILALCLAEICLLLTPAARLAFLDR
;
A
#
# COMPACT_ATOMS: atom_id res chain seq x y z
N MET A 1 10.49 -25.76 -19.18
CA MET A 1 11.33 -25.38 -18.01
C MET A 1 11.17 -23.87 -17.82
N VAL A 2 10.05 -23.40 -17.27
CA VAL A 2 9.85 -22.86 -15.90
C VAL A 2 8.34 -22.50 -15.86
N ALA A 3 7.48 -22.87 -14.93
CA ALA A 3 7.61 -23.48 -13.62
C ALA A 3 6.43 -24.45 -13.40
N VAL A 4 6.75 -25.75 -13.25
CA VAL A 4 5.96 -26.63 -12.40
C VAL A 4 6.56 -26.45 -11.01
N VAL A 5 5.92 -25.62 -10.18
CA VAL A 5 6.09 -25.66 -8.71
C VAL A 5 4.72 -25.39 -8.10
N ALA A 6 4.08 -26.50 -7.72
CA ALA A 6 3.02 -26.65 -6.73
C ALA A 6 1.81 -25.71 -6.80
N GLU A 7 0.69 -26.28 -7.25
CA GLU A 7 -0.62 -25.97 -6.69
C GLU A 7 -0.61 -26.34 -5.20
N GLU A 8 -0.29 -25.38 -4.33
CA GLU A 8 -0.86 -25.37 -2.98
C GLU A 8 -2.17 -24.57 -3.06
N ASN A 9 -3.25 -25.10 -2.48
CA ASN A 9 -4.58 -24.49 -2.37
C ASN A 9 -4.53 -23.01 -1.88
N GLY A 10 -4.24 -22.06 -2.76
CA GLY A 10 -3.98 -20.67 -2.43
C GLY A 10 -3.78 -19.78 -3.66
N ALA A 11 -3.94 -18.47 -3.48
CA ALA A 11 -3.89 -17.48 -4.56
C ALA A 11 -2.57 -17.55 -5.38
N PRO A 12 -2.58 -17.26 -6.69
CA PRO A 12 -1.38 -17.27 -7.53
C PRO A 12 -0.26 -16.42 -6.95
N ARG A 13 1.00 -16.85 -7.14
CA ARG A 13 2.19 -16.16 -6.59
C ARG A 13 2.23 -14.64 -6.86
N PRO A 14 1.91 -14.14 -8.07
CA PRO A 14 1.86 -12.69 -8.32
C PRO A 14 0.83 -11.96 -7.45
N VAL A 15 -0.32 -12.58 -7.18
CA VAL A 15 -1.39 -12.02 -6.34
C VAL A 15 -0.98 -12.00 -4.86
N ARG A 16 -0.27 -13.04 -4.40
CA ARG A 16 0.30 -13.08 -3.04
C ARG A 16 1.36 -12.00 -2.84
N LEU A 17 2.23 -11.80 -3.84
CA LEU A 17 3.23 -10.74 -3.81
C LEU A 17 2.59 -9.35 -3.84
N ALA A 18 1.54 -9.16 -4.65
CA ALA A 18 0.80 -7.90 -4.66
C ALA A 18 0.17 -7.62 -3.27
N GLY A 19 -0.50 -8.62 -2.69
CA GLY A 19 -1.00 -8.53 -1.32
C GLY A 19 0.10 -8.21 -0.28
N LEU A 20 1.33 -8.71 -0.47
CA LEU A 20 2.45 -8.40 0.40
C LEU A 20 2.95 -6.95 0.22
N VAL A 21 3.06 -6.47 -1.02
CA VAL A 21 3.47 -5.09 -1.34
C VAL A 21 2.49 -4.10 -0.73
N ALA A 22 1.18 -4.27 -0.97
CA ALA A 22 0.15 -3.43 -0.37
C ALA A 22 0.14 -3.51 1.18
N ALA A 23 0.51 -4.66 1.76
CA ALA A 23 0.66 -4.79 3.21
C ALA A 23 1.87 -4.02 3.76
N VAL A 24 3.01 -4.05 3.04
CA VAL A 24 4.21 -3.29 3.38
C VAL A 24 3.93 -1.79 3.32
N GLU A 25 3.26 -1.31 2.28
CA GLU A 25 2.86 0.09 2.17
C GLU A 25 1.91 0.49 3.31
N GLY A 26 0.93 -0.36 3.64
CA GLY A 26 -0.03 -0.07 4.70
C GLY A 26 0.64 0.01 6.07
N ALA A 27 1.57 -0.91 6.34
CA ALA A 27 2.40 -0.87 7.53
C ALA A 27 3.30 0.37 7.56
N GLY A 28 3.91 0.74 6.42
CA GLY A 28 4.72 1.95 6.29
C GLY A 28 3.94 3.22 6.61
N VAL A 29 2.71 3.35 6.08
CA VAL A 29 1.80 4.47 6.38
C VAL A 29 1.46 4.53 7.87
N LEU A 30 1.18 3.39 8.52
CA LEU A 30 0.91 3.35 9.96
C LEU A 30 2.13 3.76 10.80
N ILE A 31 3.32 3.29 10.43
CA ILE A 31 4.57 3.65 11.11
C ILE A 31 4.82 5.15 10.97
N ALA A 32 4.75 5.68 9.75
CA ALA A 32 4.94 7.11 9.49
C ALA A 32 3.92 7.97 10.24
N THR A 33 2.66 7.55 10.26
CA THR A 33 1.59 8.24 11.01
C THR A 33 1.85 8.20 12.52
N GLY A 34 2.30 7.06 13.04
CA GLY A 34 2.66 6.91 14.45
C GLY A 34 3.82 7.82 14.85
N VAL A 35 4.89 7.84 14.04
CA VAL A 35 6.04 8.73 14.25
C VAL A 35 5.60 10.20 14.21
N LEU A 36 4.80 10.59 13.21
CA LEU A 36 4.27 11.94 13.10
C LEU A 36 3.42 12.31 14.32
N GLY A 37 2.55 11.40 14.78
CA GLY A 37 1.72 11.61 15.96
C GLY A 37 2.54 11.82 17.23
N VAL A 38 3.59 11.01 17.44
CA VAL A 38 4.50 11.15 18.59
C VAL A 38 5.29 12.46 18.50
N ALA A 39 5.88 12.76 17.35
CA ALA A 39 6.61 14.01 17.15
C ALA A 39 5.72 15.23 17.40
N THR A 40 4.49 15.21 16.89
CA THR A 40 3.53 16.29 17.08
C THR A 40 3.12 16.43 18.55
N ALA A 41 2.98 15.33 19.29
CA ALA A 41 2.66 15.38 20.71
C ALA A 41 3.80 15.98 21.56
N LEU A 42 5.06 15.76 21.16
CA LEU A 42 6.23 16.28 21.85
C LEU A 42 6.48 17.77 21.56
N ASP A 43 6.18 18.25 20.35
CA ASP A 43 6.60 19.58 19.88
C ASP A 43 5.57 20.70 20.12
N ARG A 44 4.42 20.40 20.75
CA ARG A 44 3.24 21.30 20.92
C ARG A 44 2.74 21.87 19.57
N PRO A 45 1.75 21.24 18.93
CA PRO A 45 1.28 21.69 17.62
C PRO A 45 0.60 23.06 17.69
N ASP A 46 0.76 23.86 16.63
CA ASP A 46 0.02 25.12 16.44
C ASP A 46 -1.51 24.92 16.52
N SER A 47 -1.98 23.73 16.14
CA SER A 47 -3.37 23.33 16.27
C SER A 47 -3.50 21.83 16.54
N TYR A 48 -3.97 21.50 17.74
CA TYR A 48 -4.31 20.13 18.13
C TYR A 48 -5.36 19.49 17.22
N GLY A 49 -6.32 20.27 16.71
CA GLY A 49 -7.36 19.77 15.80
C GLY A 49 -6.77 19.30 14.47
N ARG A 50 -5.88 20.10 13.86
CA ARG A 50 -5.21 19.74 12.60
C ARG A 50 -4.28 18.54 12.77
N ALA A 51 -3.52 18.52 13.86
CA ALA A 51 -2.65 17.41 14.24
C ALA A 51 -3.44 16.09 14.39
N LEU A 52 -4.52 16.12 15.17
CA LEU A 52 -5.37 14.95 15.40
C LEU A 52 -6.01 14.47 14.10
N PHE A 53 -6.52 15.38 13.28
CA PHE A 53 -7.11 15.01 11.99
C PHE A 53 -6.11 14.30 11.07
N ALA A 54 -4.88 14.82 10.98
CA ALA A 54 -3.82 14.19 10.18
C ALA A 54 -3.49 12.76 10.67
N VAL A 55 -3.38 12.58 11.98
CA VAL A 55 -3.12 11.26 12.59
C VAL A 55 -4.27 10.30 12.33
N VAL A 56 -5.52 10.73 12.54
CA VAL A 56 -6.69 9.87 12.32
C VAL A 56 -6.81 9.45 10.86
N ILE A 57 -6.64 10.38 9.92
CA ILE A 57 -6.67 10.08 8.48
C ILE A 57 -5.54 9.11 8.11
N GLY A 58 -4.32 9.32 8.61
CA GLY A 58 -3.19 8.43 8.37
C GLY A 58 -3.45 7.01 8.88
N LEU A 59 -4.01 6.88 10.09
CA LEU A 59 -4.38 5.58 10.67
C LEU A 59 -5.46 4.89 9.84
N VAL A 60 -6.51 5.62 9.46
CA VAL A 60 -7.59 5.07 8.61
C VAL A 60 -7.03 4.63 7.27
N ALA A 61 -6.21 5.45 6.61
CA ALA A 61 -5.59 5.12 5.33
C ALA A 61 -4.73 3.86 5.42
N GLY A 62 -3.85 3.77 6.43
CA GLY A 62 -3.00 2.60 6.64
C GLY A 62 -3.81 1.32 6.92
N LEU A 63 -4.83 1.39 7.78
CA LEU A 63 -5.71 0.25 8.07
C LEU A 63 -6.52 -0.19 6.86
N LEU A 64 -7.04 0.75 6.06
CA LEU A 64 -7.73 0.46 4.81
C LEU A 64 -6.80 -0.24 3.83
N LEU A 65 -5.55 0.22 3.69
CA LEU A 65 -4.57 -0.42 2.82
C LEU A 65 -4.28 -1.86 3.27
N LEU A 66 -4.11 -2.11 4.57
CA LEU A 66 -3.98 -3.46 5.11
C LEU A 66 -5.22 -4.33 4.89
N ARG A 67 -6.41 -3.73 4.83
CA ARG A 67 -7.67 -4.44 4.54
C ARG A 67 -7.77 -4.80 3.05
N ILE A 68 -7.35 -3.88 2.18
CA ILE A 68 -7.24 -4.09 0.73
C ILE A 68 -6.20 -5.16 0.42
N ALA A 69 -5.02 -5.11 1.05
CA ALA A 69 -3.95 -6.10 0.94
C ALA A 69 -4.45 -7.52 1.25
N ARG A 70 -5.21 -7.68 2.35
CA ARG A 70 -5.87 -8.96 2.67
C ARG A 70 -6.92 -9.35 1.63
N GLY A 71 -7.64 -8.38 1.08
CA GLY A 71 -8.57 -8.58 -0.03
C GLY A 71 -7.86 -9.13 -1.26
N VAL A 72 -6.78 -8.49 -1.70
CA VAL A 72 -5.94 -8.90 -2.83
C VAL A 72 -5.37 -10.29 -2.61
N ALA A 73 -4.76 -10.56 -1.45
CA ALA A 73 -4.20 -11.88 -1.12
C ALA A 73 -5.24 -13.02 -1.13
N ARG A 74 -6.53 -12.69 -0.90
CA ARG A 74 -7.67 -13.61 -0.97
C ARG A 74 -8.43 -13.53 -2.28
N VAL A 75 -7.88 -12.87 -3.30
CA VAL A 75 -8.47 -12.67 -4.64
C VAL A 75 -9.85 -12.00 -4.59
N GLN A 76 -10.10 -11.20 -3.54
CA GLN A 76 -11.14 -10.16 -3.36
C GLN A 76 -11.81 -9.62 -4.64
N GLY A 77 -13.04 -9.98 -5.04
CA GLY A 77 -13.66 -9.40 -6.25
C GLY A 77 -13.76 -7.87 -6.14
N TRP A 78 -14.05 -7.37 -4.93
CA TRP A 78 -14.06 -5.94 -4.62
C TRP A 78 -12.67 -5.31 -4.44
N ALA A 79 -11.59 -6.09 -4.29
CA ALA A 79 -10.28 -5.56 -3.86
C ALA A 79 -9.45 -4.95 -5.00
N ARG A 80 -9.78 -5.28 -6.24
CA ARG A 80 -8.99 -4.92 -7.42
C ARG A 80 -9.02 -3.44 -7.77
N ALA A 81 -10.19 -2.82 -7.79
CA ALA A 81 -10.31 -1.39 -8.05
C ALA A 81 -9.74 -0.54 -6.89
N PRO A 82 -10.04 -0.83 -5.61
CA PRO A 82 -9.49 -0.10 -4.48
C PRO A 82 -7.97 -0.13 -4.39
N VAL A 83 -7.31 -1.26 -4.71
CA VAL A 83 -5.84 -1.30 -4.65
C VAL A 83 -5.22 -0.37 -5.70
N VAL A 84 -5.76 -0.34 -6.93
CA VAL A 84 -5.27 0.57 -7.98
C VAL A 84 -5.49 2.04 -7.59
N VAL A 85 -6.67 2.36 -7.03
CA VAL A 85 -6.95 3.71 -6.52
C VAL A 85 -5.98 4.08 -5.41
N ALA A 86 -5.70 3.16 -4.49
CA ALA A 86 -4.76 3.42 -3.41
C ALA A 86 -3.34 3.68 -3.93
N GLN A 87 -2.87 2.93 -4.94
CA GLN A 87 -1.58 3.21 -5.58
C GLN A 87 -1.55 4.59 -6.27
N ALA A 88 -2.64 4.97 -6.93
CA ALA A 88 -2.76 6.30 -7.53
C ALA A 88 -2.74 7.43 -6.49
N LEU A 89 -3.26 7.19 -5.29
CA LEU A 89 -3.20 8.14 -4.17
C LEU A 89 -1.84 8.16 -3.47
N LEU A 90 -1.16 7.01 -3.39
CA LEU A 90 0.14 6.88 -2.72
C LEU A 90 1.29 7.41 -3.59
N ALA A 91 1.18 7.31 -4.92
CA ALA A 91 2.19 7.80 -5.85
C ALA A 91 2.51 9.31 -5.69
N PRO A 92 1.52 10.24 -5.61
CA PRO A 92 1.79 11.64 -5.31
C PRO A 92 2.51 11.86 -3.97
N VAL A 93 2.22 11.04 -2.95
CA VAL A 93 2.89 11.12 -1.65
C VAL A 93 4.37 10.72 -1.80
N GLY A 94 4.65 9.61 -2.49
CA GLY A 94 6.01 9.18 -2.80
C GLY A 94 6.79 10.23 -3.62
N TYR A 95 6.14 10.85 -4.61
CA TYR A 95 6.72 11.92 -5.40
C TYR A 95 7.06 13.15 -4.56
N THR A 96 6.11 13.60 -3.72
CA THR A 96 6.30 14.75 -2.84
C THR A 96 7.45 14.49 -1.86
N LEU A 97 7.56 13.29 -1.29
CA LEU A 97 8.66 12.92 -0.42
C LEU A 97 10.00 12.90 -1.16
N ALA A 98 10.04 12.34 -2.37
CA ALA A 98 11.28 12.22 -3.13
C ALA A 98 11.80 13.56 -3.64
N VAL A 99 10.90 14.43 -4.13
CA VAL A 99 11.26 15.64 -4.88
C VAL A 99 11.04 16.91 -4.06
N THR A 100 9.86 17.07 -3.45
CA THR A 100 9.50 18.32 -2.76
C THR A 100 10.07 18.39 -1.34
N ALA A 101 10.08 17.27 -0.62
CA ALA A 101 10.60 17.20 0.74
C ALA A 101 12.10 16.84 0.79
N GLU A 102 12.75 16.65 -0.36
CA GLU A 102 14.16 16.26 -0.47
C GLU A 102 14.51 15.02 0.37
N MET A 103 13.57 14.09 0.46
CA MET A 103 13.67 12.83 1.21
C MET A 103 13.65 11.61 0.27
N PRO A 104 14.59 11.50 -0.71
CA PRO A 104 14.61 10.40 -1.66
C PRO A 104 14.71 9.00 -1.03
N PRO A 105 15.38 8.77 0.12
CA PRO A 105 15.40 7.45 0.76
C PRO A 105 14.02 6.93 1.17
N TYR A 106 13.01 7.80 1.30
CA TYR A 106 11.65 7.41 1.64
C TYR A 106 10.72 7.46 0.42
N GLY A 107 10.81 8.51 -0.39
CA GLY A 107 9.92 8.69 -1.54
C GLY A 107 10.16 7.67 -2.67
N VAL A 108 11.43 7.35 -2.97
CA VAL A 108 11.77 6.42 -4.07
C VAL A 108 11.29 5.00 -3.78
N PRO A 109 11.49 4.41 -2.57
CA PRO A 109 10.94 3.11 -2.25
C PRO A 109 9.40 3.05 -2.35
N ILE A 110 8.70 4.10 -1.94
CA ILE A 110 7.22 4.16 -2.05
C ILE A 110 6.82 4.09 -3.53
N LEU A 111 7.42 4.93 -4.38
CA LEU A 111 7.13 4.92 -5.82
C LEU A 111 7.45 3.57 -6.46
N ALA A 112 8.55 2.94 -6.06
CA ALA A 112 8.94 1.62 -6.54
C ALA A 112 7.92 0.54 -6.14
N LEU A 113 7.40 0.58 -4.91
CA LEU A 113 6.34 -0.32 -4.45
C LEU A 113 5.04 -0.11 -5.22
N CYS A 114 4.62 1.14 -5.45
CA CYS A 114 3.43 1.43 -6.26
C CYS A 114 3.54 0.86 -7.68
N LEU A 115 4.70 1.04 -8.33
CA LEU A 115 4.97 0.49 -9.65
C LEU A 115 5.01 -1.05 -9.63
N ALA A 116 5.63 -1.64 -8.62
CA ALA A 116 5.69 -3.09 -8.46
C ALA A 116 4.29 -3.69 -8.30
N GLU A 117 3.42 -3.08 -7.48
CA GLU A 117 2.03 -3.50 -7.30
C GLU A 117 1.28 -3.51 -8.63
N ILE A 118 1.33 -2.40 -9.38
CA ILE A 118 0.65 -2.27 -10.67
C ILE A 118 1.18 -3.33 -11.65
N CYS A 119 2.50 -3.51 -11.74
CA CYS A 119 3.11 -4.53 -12.60
C CYS A 119 2.66 -5.95 -12.22
N LEU A 120 2.57 -6.27 -10.93
CA LEU A 120 2.09 -7.57 -10.45
C LEU A 120 0.61 -7.79 -10.82
N LEU A 121 -0.23 -6.77 -10.69
CA LEU A 121 -1.66 -6.85 -11.03
C LEU A 121 -1.93 -6.94 -12.55
N LEU A 122 -0.99 -6.45 -13.37
CA LEU A 122 -1.04 -6.56 -14.83
C LEU A 122 -0.63 -7.94 -15.35
N THR A 123 -0.08 -8.82 -14.51
CA THR A 123 0.27 -10.18 -14.93
C THR A 123 -0.98 -10.97 -15.35
N PRO A 124 -0.87 -11.85 -16.38
CA PRO A 124 -2.02 -12.64 -16.85
C PRO A 124 -2.60 -13.54 -15.75
N ALA A 125 -1.74 -14.08 -14.89
CA ALA A 125 -2.17 -14.88 -13.74
C ALA A 125 -3.03 -14.08 -12.75
N ALA A 126 -2.67 -12.82 -12.47
CA ALA A 126 -3.49 -11.94 -11.64
C ALA A 126 -4.81 -11.61 -12.35
N ARG A 127 -4.79 -11.33 -13.66
CA ARG A 127 -6.01 -11.03 -14.42
C ARG A 127 -7.01 -12.18 -14.41
N LEU A 128 -6.57 -13.41 -14.66
CA LEU A 128 -7.43 -14.59 -14.65
C LEU A 128 -8.01 -14.85 -13.25
N ALA A 129 -7.19 -14.75 -12.21
CA ALA A 129 -7.62 -15.00 -10.84
C ALA A 129 -8.79 -14.11 -10.39
N PHE A 130 -8.83 -12.84 -10.81
CA PHE A 130 -9.94 -11.95 -10.48
C PHE A 130 -11.14 -12.04 -11.43
N LEU A 131 -11.01 -12.70 -12.59
CA LEU A 131 -12.11 -12.96 -13.51
C LEU A 131 -12.89 -14.22 -13.13
N ASP A 132 -12.21 -15.24 -12.58
CA ASP A 132 -12.81 -16.52 -12.19
C ASP A 132 -13.57 -16.45 -10.83
N ARG A 133 -13.96 -15.24 -10.38
CA ARG A 133 -14.38 -14.95 -9.01
C ARG A 133 -15.69 -14.17 -8.97
#